data_AF-A0A8C5PKU7-F1
#
_entry.id   AF-A0A8C5PKU7-F1
#
_cell.length_a   1.000
_cell.length_b   1.000
_cell.length_c   1.000
_cell.angle_alpha   90.00
_cell.angle_beta   90.00
_cell.angle_gamma   90.00
#
_symmetry.space_group_name_H-M   'P 1'
#
loop_
_entity.id
_entity.type
_entity.pdbx_description
1 polymer ?
#
loop_
_entity_poly.entity_id
_entity_poly.type
_entity_poly.pdbx_seq_one_letter_code
_entity_poly.pdbx_strand_id
1 'polypeptide(L)'
;MKTLNKNGVHGRTPRRKPLLSKKNIAARLKFAKEHLDAPKHYWQNILWTDETKIELFGKNTQHYVWRKKAQHTNIKTSSPL
;
A
#
# COMPACT_ATOMS: atom_id res chain seq x y z
N MET A 1 -25.56 12.89 6.75
CA MET A 1 -24.74 12.76 5.51
C MET A 1 -25.08 13.74 4.37
N LYS A 2 -26.20 14.48 4.36
CA LYS A 2 -26.52 15.38 3.24
C LYS A 2 -25.54 16.56 3.08
N THR A 3 -25.12 17.18 4.19
CA THR A 3 -24.21 18.34 4.18
C THR A 3 -22.79 18.00 3.71
N LEU A 4 -22.23 16.86 4.14
CA LEU A 4 -20.89 16.41 3.71
C LEU A 4 -20.86 16.06 2.22
N ASN A 5 -21.89 15.36 1.74
CA ASN A 5 -22.00 15.00 0.33
C ASN A 5 -22.20 16.25 -0.56
N LYS A 6 -23.02 17.22 -0.12
CA LYS A 6 -23.14 18.53 -0.78
C LYS A 6 -21.80 19.27 -0.88
N ASN A 7 -20.94 19.10 0.12
CA ASN A 7 -19.59 19.68 0.16
C ASN A 7 -18.52 18.80 -0.54
N GLY A 8 -18.94 17.73 -1.23
CA GLY A 8 -18.07 16.84 -2.01
C GLY A 8 -17.22 15.87 -1.18
N VAL A 9 -17.47 15.74 0.12
CA VAL A 9 -16.72 14.88 1.04
C VAL A 9 -17.43 13.53 1.18
N HIS A 10 -16.71 12.44 0.92
CA HIS A 10 -17.25 11.09 0.93
C HIS A 10 -16.41 10.15 1.77
N GLY A 11 -17.04 9.12 2.34
CA GLY A 11 -16.34 8.00 2.97
C GLY A 11 -15.52 7.23 1.94
N ARG A 12 -14.24 7.01 2.24
CA ARG A 12 -13.28 6.30 1.38
C ARG A 12 -12.38 5.41 2.24
N THR A 13 -11.96 4.27 1.71
CA THR A 13 -10.93 3.44 2.34
C THR A 13 -9.56 4.12 2.21
N PRO A 14 -8.80 4.30 3.31
CA PRO A 14 -7.45 4.83 3.24
C PRO A 14 -6.53 3.81 2.54
N ARG A 15 -5.58 4.30 1.73
CA ARG A 15 -4.56 3.44 1.13
C ARG A 15 -3.50 3.14 2.20
N ARG A 16 -3.40 1.88 2.62
CA ARG A 16 -2.30 1.42 3.48
C ARG A 16 -1.04 1.29 2.65
N LYS A 17 0.01 2.02 3.02
CA LYS A 17 1.34 1.89 2.40
C LYS A 17 2.42 1.90 3.48
N PRO A 18 3.44 1.04 3.39
CA PRO A 18 4.60 1.16 4.27
C PRO A 18 5.32 2.48 3.97
N LEU A 19 5.85 3.11 5.02
CA LEU A 19 6.75 4.25 4.85
C LEU A 19 8.10 3.69 4.37
N LEU A 20 8.60 4.20 3.25
CA LEU A 20 9.88 3.80 2.69
C LEU A 20 10.94 4.84 3.04
N SER A 21 12.09 4.37 3.53
CA SER A 21 13.28 5.22 3.66
C SER A 21 13.81 5.60 2.27
N LYS A 22 14.55 6.71 2.17
CA LYS A 22 15.21 7.11 0.91
C LYS A 22 16.12 5.99 0.37
N LYS A 23 16.81 5.28 1.27
CA LYS A 23 17.64 4.11 0.95
C LYS A 23 16.82 3.00 0.29
N ASN A 24 15.68 2.65 0.87
CA ASN A 24 14.82 1.59 0.34
C ASN A 24 14.19 1.98 -1.00
N ILE A 25 13.84 3.26 -1.18
CA ILE A 25 13.36 3.77 -2.48
C ILE A 25 14.43 3.60 -3.56
N ALA A 26 15.66 4.02 -3.28
CA ALA A 26 16.78 3.90 -4.22
C ALA A 26 17.09 2.44 -4.57
N ALA A 27 17.15 1.56 -3.56
CA ALA A 27 17.41 0.13 -3.77
C ALA A 27 16.32 -0.53 -4.63
N ARG A 28 15.04 -0.23 -4.36
CA ARG A 28 13.92 -0.74 -5.16
C ARG A 28 13.95 -0.24 -6.60
N LEU A 29 14.28 1.03 -6.82
CA LEU A 29 14.38 1.60 -8.16
C LEU A 29 15.54 0.98 -8.94
N LYS A 30 16.70 0.77 -8.29
CA LYS A 30 17.85 0.10 -8.89
C LYS A 30 17.50 -1.32 -9.33
N PHE A 31 16.94 -2.12 -8.42
CA PHE A 31 16.51 -3.49 -8.71
C PHE A 31 15.52 -3.55 -9.89
N ALA A 32 14.51 -2.67 -9.90
CA ALA A 32 13.52 -2.63 -10.96
C ALA A 32 14.13 -2.28 -12.33
N LYS A 33 15.11 -1.38 -12.38
CA LYS A 33 15.82 -1.04 -13.62
C LYS A 33 16.70 -2.18 -14.13
N GLU A 34 17.42 -2.85 -13.22
CA GLU A 34 18.32 -3.95 -13.56
C GLU A 34 17.59 -5.18 -14.12
N HIS A 35 16.34 -5.41 -13.67
CA HIS A 35 15.56 -6.59 -14.05
C HIS A 35 14.36 -6.26 -14.96
N LEU A 36 14.28 -5.04 -15.51
CA LEU A 36 13.15 -4.59 -16.32
C LEU A 36 12.98 -5.48 -17.57
N ASP A 37 14.09 -5.79 -18.22
CA ASP A 37 14.14 -6.59 -19.46
C ASP A 37 14.49 -8.06 -19.19
N ALA A 38 14.43 -8.50 -17.92
CA ALA A 38 14.75 -9.87 -17.56
C ALA A 38 13.74 -10.84 -18.22
N PRO A 39 14.21 -11.86 -18.95
CA PRO A 39 13.34 -12.75 -19.71
C PRO A 39 12.49 -13.63 -18.79
N LYS A 40 11.34 -14.11 -19.28
CA LYS A 40 10.40 -14.90 -18.47
C LYS A 40 11.04 -16.12 -17.79
N HIS A 41 11.95 -16.82 -18.49
CA HIS A 41 12.62 -18.01 -17.95
C HIS A 41 13.47 -17.69 -16.70
N TYR A 42 14.04 -16.48 -16.62
CA TYR A 42 14.79 -16.04 -15.45
C TYR A 42 13.90 -16.05 -14.21
N TRP A 43 12.70 -15.45 -14.30
CA TRP A 43 11.74 -15.38 -13.20
C TRP A 43 11.16 -16.74 -12.79
N GLN A 44 11.01 -17.66 -13.75
CA GLN A 44 10.51 -19.02 -13.50
C GLN A 44 11.49 -19.88 -12.69
N ASN A 45 12.78 -19.55 -12.77
CA ASN A 45 13.84 -20.29 -12.07
C ASN A 45 14.13 -19.74 -10.67
N ILE A 46 13.40 -18.70 -10.22
CA ILE A 46 13.57 -18.12 -8.89
C ILE A 46 12.61 -18.79 -7.91
N LEU A 47 13.17 -19.38 -6.85
CA LEU A 47 12.41 -19.85 -5.69
C LEU A 47 12.19 -18.67 -4.72
N TRP A 48 10.94 -18.26 -4.55
CA TRP A 48 10.57 -17.21 -3.61
C TRP A 48 10.21 -17.81 -2.25
N THR A 49 10.67 -17.17 -1.17
CA THR A 49 10.36 -17.56 0.21
C THR A 49 9.89 -16.35 0.99
N ASP A 50 8.82 -16.50 1.75
CA ASP A 50 8.33 -15.47 2.67
C ASP A 50 7.60 -16.15 3.85
N GLU A 51 7.49 -15.44 4.96
CA GLU A 51 6.74 -15.88 6.14
C GLU A 51 5.47 -15.05 6.27
N THR A 52 4.34 -15.69 6.54
CA THR A 52 3.07 -14.99 6.78
C THR A 52 2.37 -15.50 8.02
N LYS A 53 1.69 -14.59 8.73
CA LYS A 53 0.92 -14.91 9.93
C LYS A 53 -0.51 -15.30 9.52
N ILE A 54 -0.95 -16.49 9.90
CA ILE A 54 -2.33 -16.96 9.70
C ILE A 54 -3.07 -16.83 11.04
N GLU A 55 -4.13 -16.03 11.06
CA GLU A 55 -4.97 -15.81 12.25
C GLU A 55 -6.38 -16.36 12.01
N LEU A 56 -6.94 -17.10 12.97
CA LEU A 56 -8.29 -17.68 12.88
C LEU A 56 -9.39 -16.60 12.91
N PHE A 57 -9.18 -15.53 13.67
CA PHE A 57 -10.07 -14.37 13.77
C PHE A 57 -9.25 -13.08 13.60
N GLY A 58 -8.98 -12.70 12.36
CA GLY A 58 -8.17 -11.53 12.06
C GLY A 58 -8.84 -10.21 12.47
N LYS A 59 -8.12 -9.35 13.20
CA LYS A 59 -8.55 -7.99 13.51
C LYS A 59 -8.29 -7.04 12.33
N ASN A 60 -8.88 -7.32 11.17
CA ASN A 60 -8.75 -6.44 10.01
C ASN A 60 -9.93 -5.47 9.94
N THR A 61 -10.00 -4.54 10.91
CA THR A 61 -11.03 -3.49 10.88
C THR A 61 -10.76 -2.55 9.73
N GLN A 62 -11.69 -2.51 8.77
CA GLN A 62 -11.65 -1.55 7.69
C GLN A 62 -12.07 -0.17 8.21
N HIS A 63 -11.10 0.74 8.31
CA HIS A 63 -11.36 2.13 8.69
C HIS A 63 -11.78 2.94 7.47
N TYR A 64 -12.73 3.86 7.64
CA TYR A 64 -13.11 4.85 6.62
C TYR A 64 -12.53 6.22 6.98
N VAL A 65 -12.05 6.93 5.95
CA VAL A 65 -11.66 8.34 6.05
C VAL A 65 -12.57 9.19 5.17
N TRP A 66 -12.94 10.38 5.64
CA TRP A 66 -13.77 11.33 4.91
C TRP A 66 -12.87 12.27 4.10
N ARG A 67 -12.99 12.26 2.76
CA ARG A 67 -12.16 13.14 1.89
C ARG A 67 -12.86 13.55 0.58
N LYS A 68 -12.38 14.63 -0.04
CA LYS A 68 -12.80 15.06 -1.39
C LYS A 68 -12.14 14.20 -2.48
N LYS A 69 -12.70 14.21 -3.68
CA LYS A 69 -12.14 13.51 -4.87
C LYS A 69 -10.72 14.03 -5.15
N ALA A 70 -9.80 13.13 -5.53
CA ALA A 70 -8.40 13.41 -5.88
C ALA A 70 -7.46 13.93 -4.77
N GLN A 71 -7.92 14.06 -3.51
CA GLN A 71 -7.01 14.37 -2.40
C GLN A 71 -6.18 13.14 -2.01
N HIS A 72 -4.98 13.05 -2.57
CA HIS A 72 -3.93 12.11 -2.15
C HIS A 72 -3.28 12.62 -0.86
N THR A 73 -3.83 12.24 0.28
CA THR A 73 -3.14 12.44 1.55
C THR A 73 -2.03 11.38 1.68
N ASN A 74 -0.78 11.83 1.87
CA ASN A 74 0.31 11.01 2.39
C ASN A 74 0.03 10.73 3.87
N ILE A 75 -1.05 10.00 4.17
CA ILE A 75 -1.32 9.58 5.54
C ILE A 75 -0.18 8.65 5.91
N LYS A 76 0.67 9.09 6.84
CA LYS A 76 1.63 8.24 7.53
C LYS A 76 0.78 7.16 8.17
N THR A 77 0.83 5.93 7.66
CA THR A 77 0.13 4.81 8.26
C THR A 77 0.72 4.66 9.65
N SER A 78 0.04 5.19 10.67
CA SER A 78 0.34 4.88 12.06
C SER A 78 0.02 3.39 12.22
N SER A 79 1.05 2.61 12.53
CA SER A 79 0.89 1.24 13.02
C SER A 79 -0.20 1.23 14.11
N PRO A 80 -1.08 0.23 14.15
CA PRO A 80 -1.96 0.09 15.30
C PRO A 80 -1.07 -0.16 16.53
N LEU A 81 -1.33 0.57 17.61
CA LEU A 81 -0.94 0.16 18.96
C LEU A 81 -1.63 -1.16 19.31
#